data_AF-M0ZQ40-F1
#
_entry.id   AF-M0ZQ40-F1
#
_cell.length_a   1.000
_cell.length_b   1.000
_cell.length_c   1.000
_cell.angle_alpha   90.00
_cell.angle_beta   90.00
_cell.angle_gamma   90.00
#
_symmetry.space_group_name_H-M   'P 1'
#
loop_
_entity.id
_entity.type
_entity.pdbx_description
1 polymer ?
#
loop_
_entity_poly.entity_id
_entity_poly.type
_entity_poly.pdbx_seq_one_letter_code
_entity_poly.pdbx_strand_id
1 'polypeptide(L)' 'MAFWFGILEEASGVVLVTSEKFPNFCGWRDEYINRSQVKEYLPSRDVLLAHFQSRFQSLK' A
#
# COMPACT_ATOMS: atom_id res chain seq x y z
N MET A 1 -5.67 -2.55 6.15
CA MET A 1 -4.35 -3.22 6.13
C MET A 1 -3.76 -3.38 4.74
N ALA A 2 -4.45 -3.96 3.75
CA ALA A 2 -3.89 -4.12 2.41
C ALA A 2 -3.50 -2.81 1.68
N PHE A 3 -4.26 -1.72 1.92
CA PHE A 3 -3.90 -0.38 1.43
C PHE A 3 -2.51 0.07 1.88
N TRP A 4 -2.21 -0.13 3.17
CA TRP A 4 -0.91 0.24 3.75
C TRP A 4 0.23 -0.63 3.22
N PHE A 5 -0.02 -1.92 2.99
CA PHE A 5 0.99 -2.81 2.41
C PHE A 5 1.46 -2.32 1.04
N GLY A 6 0.56 -1.92 0.14
CA GLY A 6 0.97 -1.38 -1.16
C GLY A 6 1.85 -0.12 -1.05
N ILE A 7 1.54 0.76 -0.09
CA ILE A 7 2.34 1.98 0.16
C ILE A 7 3.68 1.65 0.80
N LEU A 8 3.73 0.70 1.75
CA LEU A 8 4.96 0.26 2.39
C LEU A 8 5.89 -0.44 1.40
N GLU A 9 5.35 -1.28 0.51
CA GLU A 9 6.11 -1.93 -0.56
C GLU A 9 6.76 -0.89 -1.49
N GLU A 10 5.98 0.10 -1.92
CA GLU A 10 6.47 1.19 -2.79
C GLU A 10 7.46 2.13 -2.07
N ALA A 11 7.23 2.42 -0.78
CA ALA A 11 8.09 3.31 -0.01
C ALA A 11 9.41 2.67 0.42
N SER A 12 9.41 1.38 0.72
CA SER A 12 10.62 0.63 1.11
C SER A 12 11.38 0.05 -0.08
N GLY A 13 10.72 -0.09 -1.24
CA GLY A 13 11.23 -0.82 -2.40
C GLY A 13 11.29 -2.35 -2.19
N VAL A 14 10.68 -2.85 -1.11
CA VAL A 14 10.64 -4.29 -0.79
C VAL A 14 9.26 -4.84 -1.09
N VAL A 15 9.21 -5.90 -1.89
CA VAL A 15 7.95 -6.61 -2.16
C VAL A 15 7.66 -7.57 -1.01
N LEU A 16 6.64 -7.26 -0.22
CA LEU A 16 6.18 -8.08 0.91
C LEU A 16 5.07 -9.04 0.47
N VAL A 17 4.25 -8.64 -0.50
CA VAL A 17 3.07 -9.36 -0.95
C VAL A 17 3.11 -9.51 -2.47
N THR A 18 3.74 -10.59 -2.93
CA THR A 18 3.71 -10.99 -4.33
C THR A 18 2.40 -11.68 -4.69
N SER A 19 1.88 -11.37 -5.88
CA SER A 19 0.70 -12.06 -6.44
C SER A 19 0.90 -13.56 -6.63
N GLU A 20 2.15 -14.01 -6.74
CA GLU A 20 2.53 -15.42 -6.82
C GLU A 20 2.27 -16.16 -5.51
N LYS A 21 2.51 -15.50 -4.37
CA LYS A 21 2.40 -16.09 -3.04
C LYS A 21 1.03 -15.87 -2.42
N PHE A 22 0.37 -14.76 -2.77
CA PHE A 22 -0.94 -14.39 -2.23
C PHE A 22 -1.90 -13.85 -3.32
N PRO A 23 -2.30 -14.67 -4.31
CA PRO A 23 -3.15 -14.23 -5.42
C PRO A 23 -4.52 -13.73 -4.95
N ASN A 24 -5.15 -14.43 -4.00
CA ASN A 24 -6.46 -14.04 -3.44
C ASN A 24 -6.40 -12.69 -2.70
N PHE A 25 -5.29 -12.42 -2.01
CA PHE A 25 -5.10 -11.15 -1.30
C PHE A 25 -4.84 -10.01 -2.27
N CYS A 26 -4.07 -10.25 -3.33
CA CYS A 26 -3.82 -9.26 -4.39
C CYS A 26 -5.13 -8.81 -5.05
N GLY A 27 -5.99 -9.78 -5.43
CA GLY A 27 -7.30 -9.48 -6.01
C GLY A 27 -8.23 -8.74 -5.05
N TRP A 28 -8.32 -9.20 -3.80
CA TRP A 28 -9.14 -8.52 -2.79
C TRP A 28 -8.64 -7.09 -2.50
N ARG A 29 -7.32 -6.88 -2.46
CA ARG A 29 -6.71 -5.56 -2.26
C ARG A 29 -7.11 -4.60 -3.36
N ASP A 30 -7.03 -5.04 -4.62
CA ASP A 30 -7.38 -4.21 -5.77
C ASP A 30 -8.86 -3.80 -5.73
N GLU A 31 -9.74 -4.77 -5.52
CA GLU A 31 -11.18 -4.56 -5.32
C GLU A 31 -11.47 -3.59 -4.15
N TYR A 32 -10.78 -3.78 -3.02
CA TYR A 32 -10.95 -2.95 -1.82
C TYR A 32 -10.55 -1.49 -2.06
N ILE A 33 -9.40 -1.26 -2.72
CA ILE A 33 -8.92 0.09 -3.03
C ILE A 33 -9.78 0.74 -4.11
N ASN A 34 -10.32 -0.05 -5.05
CA ASN A 34 -11.13 0.49 -6.13
C ASN A 34 -12.53 0.92 -5.70
N ARG A 35 -13.06 0.40 -4.59
CA ARG A 35 -14.36 0.83 -4.05
C ARG A 35 -14.36 2.31 -3.67
N SER A 36 -15.22 3.09 -4.33
CA SER A 36 -15.34 4.54 -4.12
C SER A 36 -15.63 4.94 -2.66
N GLN A 37 -16.43 4.15 -1.94
CA GLN A 37 -16.69 4.38 -0.51
C GLN A 37 -15.41 4.33 0.32
N VAL A 38 -14.48 3.44 -0.02
CA VAL A 38 -13.22 3.29 0.72
C VAL A 38 -12.29 4.46 0.39
N LYS A 39 -12.23 4.89 -0.88
CA LYS A 39 -11.45 6.07 -1.30
C LYS A 39 -11.83 7.34 -0.57
N GLU A 40 -13.11 7.50 -0.18
CA GLU A 40 -13.60 8.68 0.52
C GLU A 40 -13.07 8.80 1.96
N TYR A 41 -12.80 7.67 2.63
CA TYR A 41 -12.27 7.64 4.00
C TYR A 41 -10.75 7.43 4.05
N LEU A 42 -10.11 7.10 2.93
CA LEU A 42 -8.68 6.86 2.88
C LEU A 42 -7.92 8.19 2.78
N PRO A 43 -6.83 8.36 3.55
CA PRO A 43 -5.93 9.50 3.36
C PRO A 43 -5.31 9.42 1.96
N SER A 44 -4.95 10.59 1.41
CA SER A 44 -4.32 10.66 0.09
C SER A 44 -3.08 9.78 0.02
N ARG A 45 -3.03 8.91 -1.00
CA ARG A 45 -1.97 7.91 -1.20
C ARG A 45 -0.58 8.57 -1.25
N ASP A 46 -0.45 9.68 -1.96
CA ASP A 46 0.80 10.42 -2.11
C ASP A 46 1.34 10.95 -0.78
N VAL A 47 0.46 11.47 0.09
CA VAL A 47 0.85 12.00 1.40
C VAL A 47 1.40 10.88 2.28
N LEU A 48 0.73 9.74 2.26
CA LEU A 48 1.16 8.54 2.98
C LEU A 48 2.48 8.01 2.42
N LEU A 49 2.61 7.93 1.09
CA LEU A 49 3.82 7.46 0.44
C LEU A 49 5.02 8.34 0.81
N ALA A 50 4.89 9.67 0.71
CA ALA A 50 5.95 10.61 1.08
C ALA A 50 6.34 10.46 2.56
N HIS A 51 5.36 10.29 3.45
CA HIS A 51 5.61 10.07 4.87
C HIS A 51 6.37 8.77 5.14
N PHE A 52 5.99 7.66 4.50
CA PHE A 52 6.69 6.39 4.67
C PHE A 52 8.06 6.38 3.99
N GLN A 53 8.20 6.98 2.81
CA GLN A 53 9.50 7.13 2.14
C GLN A 53 10.49 7.90 3.02
N SER A 54 10.06 9.03 3.60
CA SER A 54 10.88 9.79 4.55
C SER A 54 11.29 8.95 5.77
N ARG A 55 10.36 8.15 6.32
CA ARG A 55 10.67 7.24 7.43
C ARG A 55 11.67 6.15 7.05
N PHE A 56 11.51 5.51 5.89
CA PHE A 56 12.42 4.48 5.43
C PHE A 56 13.79 5.05 5.06
N GLN A 57 13.86 6.27 4.52
CA GLN A 57 15.11 6.98 4.27
C GLN A 57 15.83 7.36 5.57
N SER A 58 15.10 7.77 6.62
CA SER A 58 15.68 8.06 7.93
C SER A 58 16.14 6.81 8.70
N LEU A 59 15.68 5.63 8.30
CA LEU A 59 16.07 4.33 8.88
C LEU A 59 17.28 3.69 8.18
N LYS A 60 17.76 4.30 7.08
CA LYS A 60 18.90 3.86 6.29
C LYS A 60 20.16 4.60 6.70
#